data_AF-A0A2E2EG57-F1
#
_entry.id   AF-A0A2E2EG57-F1
#
_cell.length_a   1.000
_cell.length_b   1.000
_cell.length_c   1.000
_cell.angle_alpha   90.00
_cell.angle_beta   90.00
_cell.angle_gamma   90.00
#
_symmetry.space_group_name_H-M   'P 1'
#
loop_
_entity.id
_entity.type
_entity.pdbx_description
1 polymer ?
#
loop_
_entity_poly.entity_id
_entity_poly.type
_entity_poly.pdbx_seq_one_letter_code
_entity_poly.pdbx_strand_id
1 'polypeptide(L)'
;MRENNFQNIDHKSRTTCYSSSADINESAMLFDNRIWVDSKEAADYLRISVGALRNAVYRRQIIARKFRRRLYFNLNELNRLLDNSIVR
;
A
#
# COMPACT_ATOMS: atom_id res chain seq x y z
N MET A 1 37.27 -42.74 -15.01
CA MET A 1 36.61 -41.94 -13.97
C MET A 1 37.71 -41.20 -13.22
N ARG A 2 37.71 -39.86 -13.23
CA ARG A 2 38.66 -39.03 -12.49
C ARG A 2 37.86 -37.98 -11.72
N GLU A 3 38.22 -37.88 -10.45
CA GLU A 3 37.48 -37.22 -9.38
C GLU A 3 37.65 -35.70 -9.40
N ASN A 4 36.53 -35.04 -9.14
CA ASN A 4 36.30 -33.79 -8.41
C ASN A 4 37.53 -32.94 -8.04
N ASN A 5 37.57 -31.70 -8.58
CA ASN A 5 38.34 -30.62 -7.97
C ASN A 5 37.40 -29.42 -7.76
N PHE A 6 36.71 -29.39 -6.60
CA PHE A 6 35.93 -28.25 -6.14
C PHE A 6 36.89 -27.16 -5.65
N GLN A 7 37.12 -26.14 -6.47
CA GLN A 7 37.80 -24.91 -6.05
C GLN A 7 36.85 -24.15 -5.11
N ASN A 8 37.11 -24.22 -3.80
CA ASN A 8 36.45 -23.38 -2.79
C ASN A 8 36.79 -21.92 -3.07
N ILE A 9 35.81 -21.14 -3.51
CA ILE A 9 35.95 -19.69 -3.65
C ILE A 9 35.68 -19.10 -2.27
N ASP A 10 36.74 -18.73 -1.55
CA ASP A 10 36.64 -17.96 -0.30
C ASP A 10 36.03 -16.58 -0.59
N HIS A 11 34.73 -16.43 -0.30
CA HIS A 11 34.09 -15.12 -0.31
C HIS A 11 34.47 -14.38 0.98
N LYS A 12 35.56 -13.62 0.93
CA LYS A 12 35.94 -12.71 2.02
C LYS A 12 34.89 -11.60 2.14
N SER A 13 33.93 -11.76 3.05
CA SER A 13 32.94 -10.72 3.37
C SER A 13 33.66 -9.47 3.91
N ARG A 14 33.75 -8.42 3.07
CA ARG A 14 34.14 -7.08 3.54
C ARG A 14 32.95 -6.51 4.32
N THR A 15 32.96 -6.66 5.64
CA THR A 15 32.12 -5.84 6.52
C THR A 15 32.61 -4.40 6.41
N THR A 16 31.93 -3.58 5.61
CA THR A 16 32.13 -2.14 5.61
C THR A 16 31.36 -1.56 6.80
N CYS A 17 32.11 -0.98 7.72
CA CYS A 17 31.66 -0.23 8.88
C CYS A 17 30.93 1.05 8.46
N TYR A 18 29.60 0.98 8.33
CA TYR A 18 28.75 2.17 8.37
C TYR A 18 27.78 2.03 9.53
N SER A 19 28.13 2.67 10.64
CA SER A 19 27.14 3.19 11.58
C SER A 19 27.32 4.71 11.55
N SER A 20 26.58 5.36 10.66
CA SER A 20 26.29 6.79 10.77
C SER A 20 24.78 6.91 10.87
N SER A 21 24.31 7.02 12.11
CA SER A 21 22.95 7.41 12.45
C SER A 21 22.76 8.88 12.13
N ALA A 22 22.44 9.20 10.87
CA ALA A 22 21.87 10.48 10.48
C ALA A 22 21.14 10.30 9.15
N ASP A 23 19.88 10.76 9.12
CA ASP A 23 18.98 10.90 7.97
C ASP A 23 18.22 9.65 7.50
N ILE A 24 17.50 9.02 8.42
CA ILE A 24 16.27 8.27 8.07
C ILE A 24 15.07 9.20 8.34
N ASN A 25 14.92 10.33 7.63
CA ASN A 25 13.76 11.19 7.92
C ASN A 25 13.20 12.09 6.81
N GLU A 26 13.49 11.86 5.53
CA GLU A 26 12.75 12.56 4.45
C GLU A 26 12.22 11.65 3.34
N SER A 27 12.86 10.51 3.06
CA SER A 27 12.39 9.61 1.99
C SER A 27 11.14 8.78 2.36
N ALA A 28 10.77 8.71 3.64
CA ALA A 28 9.55 8.04 4.10
C ALA A 28 8.25 8.81 3.72
N MET A 29 8.35 10.10 3.38
CA MET A 29 7.21 10.93 2.98
C MET A 29 6.98 10.97 1.46
N LEU A 30 7.97 10.57 0.65
CA LEU A 30 7.85 10.58 -0.81
C LEU A 30 6.92 9.47 -1.33
N PHE A 31 6.76 8.43 -0.53
CA PHE A 31 5.80 7.35 -0.71
C PHE A 31 4.74 7.44 0.39
N ASP A 32 4.01 8.56 0.45
CA ASP A 32 2.63 8.54 0.94
C ASP A 32 1.86 7.64 -0.04
N ASN A 33 2.04 6.33 0.17
CA ASN A 33 1.68 5.26 -0.72
C ASN A 33 0.17 5.36 -0.89
N ARG A 34 -0.26 5.89 -2.03
CA ARG A 34 -1.67 5.93 -2.43
C ARG A 34 -2.16 4.49 -2.58
N ILE A 35 -2.58 3.90 -1.47
CA ILE A 35 -3.14 2.55 -1.39
C ILE A 35 -4.54 2.66 -1.99
N TRP A 36 -4.61 2.40 -3.30
CA TRP A 36 -5.86 2.18 -3.99
C TRP A 36 -6.37 0.79 -3.60
N VAL A 37 -7.51 0.73 -2.91
CA VAL A 37 -8.11 -0.53 -2.43
C VAL A 37 -9.25 -0.98 -3.35
N ASP A 38 -9.48 -2.30 -3.40
CA ASP A 38 -10.57 -2.89 -4.18
C ASP A 38 -11.93 -2.63 -3.49
N SER A 39 -13.03 -2.86 -4.21
CA SER A 39 -14.39 -2.56 -3.69
C SER A 39 -14.76 -3.38 -2.45
N LYS A 40 -14.21 -4.58 -2.28
CA LYS A 40 -14.44 -5.43 -1.11
C LYS A 40 -13.74 -4.84 0.12
N GLU A 41 -12.47 -4.52 -0.01
CA GLU A 41 -11.69 -3.91 1.08
C GLU A 41 -12.23 -2.54 1.47
N ALA A 42 -12.64 -1.71 0.51
CA ALA A 42 -13.26 -0.42 0.79
C ALA A 42 -14.57 -0.55 1.60
N ALA A 43 -15.40 -1.55 1.27
CA ALA A 43 -16.63 -1.83 2.00
C ALA A 43 -16.34 -2.35 3.41
N ASP A 44 -15.36 -3.25 3.53
CA ASP A 44 -14.88 -3.78 4.81
C ASP A 44 -14.30 -2.65 5.69
N TYR A 45 -13.59 -1.67 5.11
CA TYR A 45 -13.05 -0.49 5.79
C TYR A 45 -14.15 0.43 6.33
N LEU A 46 -15.15 0.76 5.52
CA LEU A 46 -16.29 1.60 5.90
C LEU A 46 -17.33 0.86 6.77
N ARG A 47 -17.17 -0.45 7.00
CA ARG A 47 -18.13 -1.31 7.71
C ARG A 47 -19.53 -1.32 7.08
N ILE A 48 -19.59 -1.31 5.74
CA ILE A 48 -20.85 -1.37 4.98
C ILE A 48 -20.84 -2.54 3.98
N SER A 49 -21.99 -2.86 3.40
CA SER A 49 -22.05 -3.85 2.32
C SER A 49 -21.50 -3.30 1.00
N VAL A 50 -20.95 -4.18 0.15
CA VAL A 50 -20.46 -3.81 -1.19
C VAL A 50 -21.57 -3.18 -2.06
N GLY A 51 -22.82 -3.62 -1.88
CA GLY A 51 -23.99 -3.03 -2.54
C GLY A 51 -24.24 -1.59 -2.10
N ALA A 52 -24.15 -1.32 -0.79
CA ALA A 52 -24.25 0.04 -0.26
C ALA A 52 -23.12 0.93 -0.78
N LEU A 53 -21.88 0.41 -0.84
CA LEU A 53 -20.75 1.11 -1.44
C LEU A 53 -21.03 1.48 -2.91
N ARG A 54 -21.54 0.55 -3.72
CA ARG A 54 -21.93 0.81 -5.12
C ARG A 54 -23.02 1.87 -5.24
N ASN A 55 -24.02 1.82 -4.37
CA ASN A 55 -25.08 2.83 -4.34
C ASN A 55 -24.52 4.21 -3.99
N ALA A 56 -23.60 4.30 -3.03
CA ALA A 56 -22.93 5.54 -2.67
C ALA A 56 -22.08 6.11 -3.82
N VAL A 57 -21.40 5.25 -4.58
CA VAL A 57 -20.68 5.65 -5.81
C VAL A 57 -21.66 6.16 -6.87
N TYR A 58 -22.76 5.45 -7.12
CA TYR A 58 -23.78 5.88 -8.09
C TYR A 58 -24.40 7.24 -7.71
N ARG A 59 -24.61 7.46 -6.40
CA ARG A 59 -25.11 8.71 -5.83
C ARG A 59 -24.04 9.82 -5.76
N ARG A 60 -22.82 9.57 -6.24
CA ARG A 60 -21.68 10.52 -6.20
C ARG A 60 -21.27 10.96 -4.79
N GLN A 61 -21.54 10.13 -3.79
CA GLN A 61 -21.13 10.38 -2.39
C GLN A 61 -19.68 9.93 -2.14
N ILE A 62 -19.22 8.95 -2.90
CA ILE A 62 -17.86 8.39 -2.81
C ILE A 62 -17.24 8.43 -4.20
N ILE A 63 -16.05 9.00 -4.31
CA ILE A 63 -15.31 9.03 -5.57
C ILE A 63 -14.61 7.68 -5.75
N ALA A 64 -14.83 7.06 -6.91
CA ALA A 64 -14.18 5.82 -7.30
C ALA A 64 -13.39 6.04 -8.58
N ARG A 65 -12.18 5.47 -8.65
CA ARG A 65 -11.40 5.42 -9.88
C ARG A 65 -11.69 4.13 -10.62
N LYS A 66 -12.21 4.27 -11.84
CA LYS A 66 -12.44 3.12 -12.72
C LYS A 66 -11.13 2.71 -13.38
N PHE A 67 -10.73 1.46 -13.19
CA PHE A 67 -9.65 0.84 -13.94
C PHE A 67 -10.18 -0.45 -14.59
N ARG A 68 -10.30 -0.42 -15.92
CA ARG A 68 -10.99 -1.45 -16.72
C ARG A 68 -12.42 -1.69 -16.21
N ARG A 69 -12.65 -2.85 -15.57
CA ARG A 69 -13.95 -3.30 -15.04
C ARG A 69 -14.04 -3.22 -13.50
N ARG A 70 -12.97 -2.75 -12.85
CA ARG A 70 -12.87 -2.67 -11.38
C ARG A 70 -12.95 -1.22 -10.93
N LEU A 71 -13.48 -1.03 -9.73
CA LEU A 71 -13.52 0.24 -9.04
C LEU A 71 -12.52 0.20 -7.89
N TYR A 72 -11.61 1.16 -7.91
CA TYR A 72 -10.61 1.36 -6.88
C TYR A 72 -10.94 2.62 -6.08
N PHE A 73 -10.68 2.55 -4.79
CA PHE A 73 -10.98 3.62 -3.84
C PHE A 73 -9.69 4.10 -3.19
N ASN A 74 -9.57 5.40 -2.98
CA ASN A 74 -8.44 5.96 -2.26
C ASN A 74 -8.70 5.86 -0.76
N LEU A 75 -7.80 5.21 -0.02
CA LEU A 75 -7.94 5.04 1.42
C LEU A 75 -8.04 6.36 2.19
N ASN A 76 -7.25 7.39 1.80
CA ASN A 76 -7.29 8.70 2.43
C ASN A 76 -8.65 9.39 2.22
N GLU A 77 -9.25 9.20 1.06
CA GLU A 77 -10.59 9.74 0.78
C GLU A 77 -11.67 9.03 1.60
N LEU A 78 -11.58 7.70 1.73
CA LEU A 78 -12.45 6.94 2.64
C LEU A 78 -12.31 7.43 4.09
N ASN A 79 -11.09 7.74 4.53
CA ASN A 79 -10.86 8.27 5.87
C ASN A 79 -11.52 9.63 6.07
N ARG A 80 -11.35 10.56 5.13
CA ARG A 80 -12.00 11.88 5.17
C ARG A 80 -13.52 11.78 5.26
N LEU A 81 -14.12 10.79 4.62
CA LEU A 81 -15.57 10.55 4.71
C LEU A 81 -16.00 10.14 6.12
N LEU A 82 -15.19 9.32 6.80
CA LEU A 82 -15.43 8.94 8.20
C LEU A 82 -15.27 10.14 9.12
N ASP A 83 -14.21 10.93 8.95
CA ASP A 83 -13.94 12.11 9.78
C ASP A 83 -15.11 13.12 9.68
N ASN A 84 -15.60 13.39 8.46
CA ASN A 84 -16.75 14.26 8.23
C ASN A 84 -18.07 13.70 8.81
N SER A 85 -18.18 12.39 9.01
CA SER A 85 -19.37 11.77 9.59
C SER A 85 -19.43 11.89 11.11
N ILE A 86 -18.27 11.97 11.78
CA ILE A 86 -18.16 12.02 13.24
C ILE A 86 -18.33 13.45 13.77
N VAL A 87 -17.91 14.47 13.01
CA VAL A 87 -17.96 15.90 13.42
C VAL A 87 -19.35 16.51 13.18
N ARG A 88 -20.43 15.82 13.56
CA ARG A 88 -21.80 16.31 13.35
C ARG A 88 -22.52 16.68 14.64
#